data_AF-A0A356B1M9-F1
#
_entry.id   AF-A0A356B1M9-F1
#
_cell.length_a   1.000
_cell.length_b   1.000
_cell.length_c   1.000
_cell.angle_alpha   90.00
_cell.angle_beta   90.00
_cell.angle_gamma   90.00
#
_symmetry.space_group_name_H-M   'P 1'
#
loop_
_entity.id
_entity.type
_entity.pdbx_description
1 polymer ?
#
loop_
_entity_poly.entity_id
_entity_poly.type
_entity_poly.pdbx_seq_one_letter_code
_entity_poly.pdbx_strand_id
1 'polypeptide(L)'
;MKMLKKITSIILASVMCFTSMSDQLLGFTVTSTVYAEGSSATVNICYDNFADTTNLQVNGDMIENNILRFVNEGVPESIFTKDAIVLGENLSFSTAFSFKNLSPSEPAPQTKGGFIFTLQPIGNFVTTDDFQHNNISPAISIAFEFEYIDAFIPTAFSPSVKLESSSSTDFLIAQEAPPKLCSINMVTYINGDYANPISRHPLTTYYVTAEIAEYDHVWIGYDGVNKELEILYVDPSGKYTHITEPLDLVLPNEVYAGFMGSFGNAGNTNTINSWYFKDDLSIMDQGIVDADMAFLNLEMEQLEVDSIDNYTFPLCGHFGSTISWTSSNMGVVATDGTVNPPSIGEGNKTVILTAALSKGLQVRTTRPFMITVRVPDVVIVNADFEWLTDFIIKKNNDDLNHVVSNLNLPTLGNFGSVISWESNDTVILNWDGTVNRPAYNEVDKTVTLTAHITMNYYTLDKTFTVTVKAIEPTDEEKLNADASWLNLYMLNEDLSDVTSDLTLPDTGPSGSTISWASNNTTVLNADGTVARPAYTAG
;
A
#
# COMPACT_ATOMS: atom_id res chain seq x y z
N MET A 1 6.80 -10.91 -23.21
CA MET A 1 7.52 -10.64 -21.94
C MET A 1 7.34 -9.18 -21.47
N LYS A 2 6.13 -8.62 -21.51
CA LYS A 2 5.79 -7.25 -21.02
C LYS A 2 4.31 -7.12 -20.61
N MET A 3 3.72 -8.16 -20.03
CA MET A 3 2.34 -8.16 -19.49
C MET A 3 2.25 -9.03 -18.23
N LEU A 4 3.16 -8.83 -17.28
CA LEU A 4 3.13 -9.52 -15.98
C LEU A 4 3.82 -8.70 -14.86
N LYS A 5 3.55 -7.39 -14.81
CA LYS A 5 4.12 -6.50 -13.76
C LYS A 5 3.11 -5.55 -13.08
N LYS A 6 1.81 -5.64 -13.39
CA LYS A 6 0.77 -4.79 -12.74
C LYS A 6 -0.19 -5.54 -11.81
N ILE A 7 -0.07 -6.86 -11.68
CA ILE A 7 -0.85 -7.64 -10.70
C ILE A 7 -0.06 -7.86 -9.39
N THR A 8 1.23 -7.54 -9.37
CA THR A 8 2.11 -7.73 -8.21
C THR A 8 2.21 -6.51 -7.28
N SER A 9 1.53 -5.39 -7.55
CA SER A 9 1.72 -4.16 -6.76
C SER A 9 0.65 -3.87 -5.70
N ILE A 10 -0.44 -4.66 -5.64
CA ILE A 10 -1.41 -4.61 -4.53
C ILE A 10 -1.16 -5.75 -3.54
N ILE A 11 -0.47 -6.82 -3.97
CA ILE A 11 -0.09 -7.95 -3.09
C ILE A 11 1.30 -7.71 -2.44
N LEU A 12 2.08 -6.72 -2.91
CA LEU A 12 3.43 -6.42 -2.38
C LEU A 12 3.49 -5.21 -1.42
N ALA A 13 2.38 -4.53 -1.15
CA ALA A 13 2.27 -3.63 0.01
C ALA A 13 2.18 -4.40 1.34
N SER A 14 1.98 -5.73 1.28
CA SER A 14 1.82 -6.61 2.44
C SER A 14 3.10 -7.36 2.83
N VAL A 15 4.20 -7.23 2.09
CA VAL A 15 5.49 -7.87 2.40
C VAL A 15 6.65 -6.96 1.97
N MET A 16 7.40 -6.44 2.95
CA MET A 16 8.58 -5.54 2.86
C MET A 16 8.34 -4.03 3.04
N CYS A 17 7.95 -3.66 4.25
CA CYS A 17 8.50 -2.49 4.96
C CYS A 17 8.95 -2.91 6.38
N PHE A 18 9.79 -3.95 6.46
CA PHE A 18 10.60 -4.22 7.66
C PHE A 18 12.07 -4.02 7.30
N THR A 19 12.50 -2.76 7.34
CA THR A 19 13.84 -2.30 7.73
C THR A 19 13.85 -0.79 7.52
N SER A 20 14.02 -0.02 8.60
CA SER A 20 14.16 1.45 8.67
C SER A 20 12.91 2.33 8.79
N MET A 21 11.93 1.97 9.63
CA MET A 21 11.13 2.99 10.34
C MET A 21 11.54 2.98 11.81
N SER A 22 12.42 3.93 12.16
CA SER A 22 12.78 4.27 13.54
C SER A 22 11.54 4.68 14.33
N ASP A 23 11.29 3.99 15.45
CA ASP A 23 10.94 4.46 16.80
C ASP A 23 10.02 5.67 17.03
N GLN A 24 9.27 6.18 16.05
CA GLN A 24 8.37 7.34 16.25
C GLN A 24 6.95 7.20 15.70
N LEU A 25 6.46 5.98 15.40
CA LEU A 25 5.07 5.78 14.98
C LEU A 25 4.36 4.60 15.67
N LEU A 26 4.59 4.41 16.97
CA LEU A 26 3.83 3.46 17.81
C LEU A 26 3.51 4.13 19.14
N GLY A 27 2.55 5.04 19.09
CA GLY A 27 1.99 5.70 20.26
C GLY A 27 0.50 5.88 20.05
N PHE A 28 -0.23 4.77 19.89
CA PHE A 28 -1.68 4.80 19.86
C PHE A 28 -2.22 3.68 20.75
N THR A 29 -2.87 4.09 21.84
CA THR A 29 -3.61 3.22 22.74
C THR A 29 -4.92 2.83 22.06
N VAL A 30 -4.95 1.61 21.51
CA VAL A 30 -6.23 0.95 21.19
C VAL A 30 -6.86 0.60 22.53
N THR A 31 -7.90 1.33 22.93
CA THR A 31 -8.67 0.99 24.14
C THR A 31 -9.60 -0.17 23.80
N SER A 32 -9.09 -1.40 23.93
CA SER A 32 -9.87 -2.63 23.81
C SER A 32 -10.59 -2.91 25.14
N THR A 33 -11.66 -2.18 25.39
CA THR A 33 -12.54 -2.47 26.54
C THR A 33 -13.42 -3.67 26.22
N VAL A 34 -13.39 -4.68 27.09
CA VAL A 34 -14.33 -5.81 27.04
C VAL A 34 -15.67 -5.32 27.57
N TYR A 35 -16.58 -4.85 26.71
CA TYR A 35 -17.95 -4.54 27.11
C TYR A 35 -18.86 -5.68 26.70
N ALA A 36 -19.49 -6.37 27.64
CA ALA A 36 -20.66 -7.19 27.34
C ALA A 36 -21.92 -6.31 27.57
N GLU A 37 -22.58 -5.82 26.52
CA GLU A 37 -23.89 -5.18 26.69
C GLU A 37 -24.98 -6.23 26.97
N GLY A 38 -25.84 -5.94 27.95
CA GLY A 38 -26.92 -6.83 28.38
C GLY A 38 -28.18 -6.70 27.52
N SER A 39 -28.73 -7.82 27.04
CA SER A 39 -29.88 -8.51 27.67
C SER A 39 -30.37 -9.68 26.79
N SER A 40 -30.38 -10.88 27.36
CA SER A 40 -31.40 -11.92 27.20
C SER A 40 -31.24 -12.89 28.38
N ALA A 41 -32.30 -13.64 28.73
CA ALA A 41 -32.39 -14.50 29.91
C ALA A 41 -31.59 -15.82 29.77
N THR A 42 -30.31 -15.71 29.41
CA THR A 42 -29.33 -16.81 29.26
C THR A 42 -28.19 -16.65 30.27
N VAL A 43 -27.34 -17.67 30.41
CA VAL A 43 -26.23 -17.67 31.38
C VAL A 43 -25.29 -16.52 31.09
N ASN A 44 -25.15 -15.58 32.03
CA ASN A 44 -24.28 -14.42 31.92
C ASN A 44 -23.30 -14.38 33.09
N ILE A 45 -22.04 -14.65 32.82
CA ILE A 45 -20.95 -14.31 33.73
C ILE A 45 -20.40 -12.95 33.30
N CYS A 46 -20.27 -12.03 34.26
CA CYS A 46 -19.80 -10.67 34.01
C CYS A 46 -19.04 -10.17 35.25
N TYR A 47 -17.72 -10.25 35.19
CA TYR A 47 -16.80 -9.75 36.19
C TYR A 47 -15.92 -8.69 35.56
N ASP A 48 -16.21 -7.41 35.80
CA ASP A 48 -15.30 -6.31 35.45
C ASP A 48 -14.05 -6.32 36.36
N ASN A 49 -14.21 -6.92 37.55
CA ASN A 49 -13.21 -7.26 38.56
C ASN A 49 -13.79 -8.35 39.49
N PHE A 50 -12.99 -8.81 40.45
CA PHE A 50 -13.32 -9.89 41.38
C PHE A 50 -13.58 -9.38 42.82
N ALA A 51 -14.14 -8.17 42.98
CA ALA A 51 -14.55 -7.67 44.30
C ALA A 51 -15.74 -8.44 44.89
N ASP A 52 -16.65 -8.93 44.02
CA ASP A 52 -17.76 -9.80 44.40
C ASP A 52 -17.55 -11.20 43.80
N THR A 53 -17.29 -12.17 44.67
CA THR A 53 -17.12 -13.59 44.29
C THR A 53 -18.23 -14.48 44.83
N THR A 54 -19.39 -13.90 45.16
CA THR A 54 -20.53 -14.63 45.77
C THR A 54 -20.98 -15.83 44.93
N ASN A 55 -20.90 -15.73 43.61
CA ASN A 55 -21.29 -16.79 42.67
C ASN A 55 -20.12 -17.66 42.20
N LEU A 56 -18.94 -17.52 42.81
CA LEU A 56 -17.76 -18.30 42.53
C LEU A 56 -17.45 -19.24 43.70
N GLN A 57 -16.93 -20.41 43.37
CA GLN A 57 -16.27 -21.31 44.29
C GLN A 57 -14.77 -21.06 44.17
N VAL A 58 -14.20 -20.51 45.23
CA VAL A 58 -12.78 -20.13 45.33
C VAL A 58 -12.06 -21.20 46.13
N ASN A 59 -11.07 -21.86 45.53
CA ASN A 59 -10.26 -22.90 46.16
C ASN A 59 -8.80 -22.45 46.20
N GLY A 60 -8.41 -21.77 47.26
CA GLY A 60 -7.09 -21.14 47.38
C GLY A 60 -7.20 -19.72 47.94
N ASP A 61 -6.10 -18.98 47.91
CA ASP A 61 -6.00 -17.59 48.35
C ASP A 61 -5.54 -16.69 47.19
N MET A 62 -6.23 -16.79 46.05
CA MET A 62 -5.83 -16.13 44.79
C MET A 62 -6.43 -14.73 44.58
N ILE A 63 -7.28 -14.23 45.48
CA ILE A 63 -7.94 -12.94 45.28
C ILE A 63 -7.15 -11.87 46.02
N GLU A 64 -6.49 -11.00 45.26
CA GLU A 64 -5.72 -9.88 45.80
C GLU A 64 -6.15 -8.61 45.07
N ASN A 65 -6.48 -7.52 45.78
CA ASN A 65 -6.86 -6.24 45.16
C ASN A 65 -7.96 -6.34 44.08
N ASN A 66 -8.96 -7.21 44.29
CA ASN A 66 -10.06 -7.48 43.35
C ASN A 66 -9.63 -8.07 42.00
N ILE A 67 -8.42 -8.65 41.90
CA ILE A 67 -7.96 -9.41 40.74
C ILE A 67 -7.67 -10.86 41.15
N LEU A 68 -7.77 -11.79 40.20
CA LEU A 68 -7.25 -13.13 40.42
C LEU A 68 -5.74 -13.10 40.21
N ARG A 69 -5.00 -13.79 41.07
CA ARG A 69 -3.55 -13.84 41.06
C ARG A 69 -3.06 -15.25 41.31
N PHE A 70 -2.56 -15.90 40.26
CA PHE A 70 -1.92 -17.22 40.32
C PHE A 70 -0.40 -17.05 40.42
N VAL A 71 0.18 -17.48 41.53
CA VAL A 71 1.63 -17.37 41.78
C VAL A 71 2.30 -18.71 41.53
N ASN A 72 3.21 -18.77 40.56
CA ASN A 72 3.84 -20.01 40.09
C ASN A 72 5.00 -20.53 40.97
N GLU A 73 4.77 -20.47 42.28
CA GLU A 73 5.53 -21.13 43.36
C GLU A 73 4.58 -21.55 44.52
N GLY A 74 3.26 -21.46 44.31
CA GLY A 74 2.21 -21.67 45.31
C GLY A 74 1.54 -23.05 45.27
N VAL A 75 0.60 -23.26 46.19
CA VAL A 75 -0.28 -24.43 46.20
C VAL A 75 -1.23 -24.34 45.00
N PRO A 76 -1.63 -25.45 44.35
CA PRO A 76 -2.62 -25.42 43.28
C PRO A 76 -3.93 -24.76 43.71
N GLU A 77 -4.41 -23.80 42.91
CA GLU A 77 -5.60 -23.00 43.18
C GLU A 77 -6.58 -23.06 42.00
N SER A 78 -7.86 -22.88 42.30
CA SER A 78 -8.87 -22.77 41.25
C SER A 78 -10.06 -21.92 41.64
N ILE A 79 -10.68 -21.34 40.62
CA ILE A 79 -11.91 -20.59 40.78
C ILE A 79 -12.87 -20.98 39.69
N PHE A 80 -14.04 -21.47 40.08
CA PHE A 80 -15.08 -21.93 39.18
C PHE A 80 -16.41 -21.29 39.55
N THR A 81 -17.38 -21.35 38.65
CA THR A 81 -18.77 -21.03 39.02
C THR A 81 -19.23 -21.90 40.18
N LYS A 82 -20.01 -21.30 41.08
CA LYS A 82 -20.59 -22.04 42.21
C LYS A 82 -21.68 -23.01 41.73
N ASP A 83 -22.51 -22.52 40.80
CA ASP A 83 -23.57 -23.28 40.18
C ASP A 83 -23.16 -23.74 38.77
N ALA A 84 -23.73 -24.86 38.33
CA ALA A 84 -23.50 -25.35 36.98
C ALA A 84 -24.18 -24.44 35.95
N ILE A 85 -23.48 -24.21 34.85
CA ILE A 85 -23.93 -23.50 33.66
C ILE A 85 -24.59 -24.52 32.74
N VAL A 86 -25.82 -24.24 32.31
CA VAL A 86 -26.52 -25.03 31.31
C VAL A 86 -26.21 -24.45 29.93
N LEU A 87 -25.45 -25.18 29.11
CA LEU A 87 -25.21 -24.86 27.71
C LEU A 87 -26.43 -25.20 26.85
N GLY A 88 -26.58 -24.51 25.72
CA GLY A 88 -27.59 -24.81 24.71
C GLY A 88 -27.39 -26.19 24.04
N GLU A 89 -28.38 -26.65 23.26
CA GLU A 89 -28.34 -27.97 22.59
C GLU A 89 -27.14 -28.14 21.65
N ASN A 90 -26.67 -27.04 21.05
CA ASN A 90 -25.50 -27.05 20.18
C ASN A 90 -24.17 -27.00 20.95
N LEU A 91 -24.18 -26.82 22.27
CA LEU A 91 -22.99 -26.66 23.14
C LEU A 91 -22.11 -25.46 22.78
N SER A 92 -22.63 -24.49 22.02
CA SER A 92 -21.87 -23.28 21.71
C SER A 92 -21.65 -22.44 22.97
N PHE A 93 -20.51 -21.77 23.03
CA PHE A 93 -20.21 -20.82 24.11
C PHE A 93 -19.21 -19.77 23.66
N SER A 94 -19.11 -18.68 24.40
CA SER A 94 -18.04 -17.72 24.25
C SER A 94 -17.62 -17.16 25.60
N THR A 95 -16.34 -16.83 25.73
CA THR A 95 -15.74 -16.27 26.94
C THR A 95 -14.74 -15.20 26.56
N ALA A 96 -14.58 -14.19 27.41
CA ALA A 96 -13.54 -13.20 27.25
C ALA A 96 -12.96 -12.83 28.61
N PHE A 97 -11.67 -12.53 28.64
CA PHE A 97 -10.99 -12.10 29.86
C PHE A 97 -9.73 -11.31 29.52
N SER A 98 -9.32 -10.49 30.49
CA SER A 98 -8.07 -9.73 30.44
C SER A 98 -7.08 -10.32 31.42
N PHE A 99 -5.87 -10.65 30.96
CA PHE A 99 -4.83 -11.22 31.80
C PHE A 99 -3.49 -10.51 31.65
N LYS A 100 -2.60 -10.74 32.60
CA LYS A 100 -1.24 -10.19 32.58
C LYS A 100 -0.26 -11.21 33.14
N ASN A 101 0.92 -11.25 32.55
CA ASN A 101 2.04 -12.04 33.07
C ASN A 101 3.12 -11.16 33.66
N LEU A 102 3.31 -11.29 34.97
CA LEU A 102 4.40 -10.70 35.71
C LEU A 102 5.54 -11.72 35.75
N SER A 103 6.51 -11.52 34.86
CA SER A 103 7.71 -12.34 34.81
C SER A 103 8.55 -12.21 36.09
N PRO A 104 9.27 -13.27 36.49
CA PRO A 104 10.30 -13.16 37.51
C PRO A 104 11.34 -12.13 37.10
N SER A 105 12.04 -11.54 38.07
CA SER A 105 13.16 -10.63 37.78
C SER A 105 14.30 -11.31 37.03
N GLU A 106 14.53 -12.60 37.31
CA GLU A 106 15.60 -13.42 36.72
C GLU A 106 15.03 -14.80 36.32
N PRO A 107 14.25 -14.89 35.22
CA PRO A 107 13.64 -16.15 34.84
C PRO A 107 14.70 -17.15 34.38
N ALA A 108 14.67 -18.35 34.95
CA ALA A 108 15.51 -19.45 34.49
C ALA A 108 15.04 -19.87 33.07
N PRO A 109 15.97 -20.06 32.12
CA PRO A 109 15.60 -20.46 30.77
C PRO A 109 14.99 -21.87 30.78
N GLN A 110 14.13 -22.15 29.81
CA GLN A 110 13.37 -23.41 29.67
C GLN A 110 12.38 -23.67 30.82
N THR A 111 12.10 -22.68 31.65
CA THR A 111 10.97 -22.74 32.59
C THR A 111 9.69 -22.30 31.92
N LYS A 112 8.58 -22.85 32.43
CA LYS A 112 7.24 -22.55 31.93
C LYS A 112 6.32 -22.17 33.06
N GLY A 113 5.41 -21.26 32.78
CA GLY A 113 4.32 -20.94 33.69
C GLY A 113 2.98 -20.80 33.00
N GLY A 114 1.91 -20.62 33.77
CA GLY A 114 0.62 -20.31 33.18
C GLY A 114 -0.58 -20.57 34.07
N PHE A 115 -1.73 -20.39 33.44
CA PHE A 115 -3.06 -20.67 33.96
C PHE A 115 -3.92 -21.28 32.84
N ILE A 116 -5.06 -21.85 33.21
CA ILE A 116 -5.92 -22.61 32.31
C ILE A 116 -7.36 -22.17 32.49
N PHE A 117 -8.04 -21.76 31.42
CA PHE A 117 -9.50 -21.66 31.39
C PHE A 117 -10.10 -23.04 31.11
N THR A 118 -11.11 -23.46 31.88
CA THR A 118 -11.68 -24.83 31.78
C THR A 118 -13.19 -24.83 31.87
N LEU A 119 -13.85 -25.66 31.05
CA LEU A 119 -15.22 -26.14 31.24
C LEU A 119 -15.20 -27.62 31.64
N GLN A 120 -15.82 -27.96 32.77
CA GLN A 120 -15.82 -29.32 33.30
C GLN A 120 -17.14 -29.73 34.00
N PRO A 121 -17.53 -31.01 34.00
CA PRO A 121 -18.69 -31.53 34.73
C PRO A 121 -18.43 -31.81 36.21
N ILE A 122 -17.18 -32.10 36.57
CA ILE A 122 -16.85 -32.73 37.87
C ILE A 122 -16.65 -31.62 38.92
N GLY A 123 -17.77 -31.01 39.33
CA GLY A 123 -17.82 -30.04 40.42
C GLY A 123 -16.91 -28.82 40.26
N ASN A 124 -16.86 -28.00 41.30
CA ASN A 124 -16.14 -26.73 41.31
C ASN A 124 -15.00 -26.71 42.35
N PHE A 125 -14.53 -27.88 42.78
CA PHE A 125 -13.50 -28.06 43.84
C PHE A 125 -12.15 -28.58 43.30
N VAL A 126 -11.98 -28.72 41.99
CA VAL A 126 -10.79 -29.37 41.40
C VAL A 126 -9.58 -28.43 41.49
N THR A 127 -8.45 -28.93 42.00
CA THR A 127 -7.15 -28.25 42.03
C THR A 127 -6.13 -29.01 41.15
N THR A 128 -5.16 -28.31 40.57
CA THR A 128 -4.17 -28.91 39.65
C THR A 128 -2.94 -29.44 40.38
N ASP A 129 -3.05 -30.60 41.04
CA ASP A 129 -1.91 -31.12 41.81
C ASP A 129 -0.80 -31.77 40.95
N ASP A 130 -1.10 -32.29 39.74
CA ASP A 130 -0.12 -33.14 38.99
C ASP A 130 -0.32 -33.25 37.46
N PHE A 131 -0.75 -32.19 36.75
CA PHE A 131 -0.80 -32.15 35.27
C PHE A 131 -1.62 -33.23 34.53
N GLN A 132 -2.27 -34.16 35.23
CA GLN A 132 -3.23 -35.07 34.62
C GLN A 132 -4.45 -35.13 35.52
N HIS A 133 -5.58 -34.72 34.95
CA HIS A 133 -6.86 -34.71 35.66
C HIS A 133 -7.92 -35.36 34.80
N ASN A 134 -7.68 -36.59 34.35
CA ASN A 134 -8.66 -37.36 33.55
C ASN A 134 -10.02 -37.50 34.25
N ASN A 135 -10.06 -37.26 35.56
CA ASN A 135 -11.26 -37.20 36.38
C ASN A 135 -12.17 -36.01 36.01
N ILE A 136 -11.73 -34.99 35.29
CA ILE A 136 -12.60 -33.89 34.84
C ILE A 136 -13.26 -34.17 33.49
N SER A 137 -13.03 -35.35 32.91
CA SER A 137 -13.59 -35.75 31.63
C SER A 137 -15.11 -35.95 31.67
N PRO A 138 -15.88 -35.53 30.63
CA PRO A 138 -15.41 -34.75 29.48
C PRO A 138 -15.16 -33.28 29.80
N ALA A 139 -14.08 -32.69 29.29
CA ALA A 139 -13.72 -31.29 29.56
C ALA A 139 -13.01 -30.65 28.36
N ILE A 140 -13.07 -29.32 28.27
CA ILE A 140 -12.17 -28.52 27.44
C ILE A 140 -11.37 -27.59 28.34
N SER A 141 -10.08 -27.51 28.07
CA SER A 141 -9.15 -26.68 28.80
C SER A 141 -8.24 -25.94 27.82
N ILE A 142 -8.16 -24.62 27.97
CA ILE A 142 -7.32 -23.76 27.13
C ILE A 142 -6.30 -23.10 28.06
N ALA A 143 -5.05 -23.53 27.94
CA ALA A 143 -3.93 -23.06 28.73
C ALA A 143 -3.24 -21.88 28.06
N PHE A 144 -2.83 -20.91 28.87
CA PHE A 144 -1.94 -19.82 28.46
C PHE A 144 -0.58 -20.10 29.08
N GLU A 145 0.34 -20.64 28.28
CA GLU A 145 1.68 -21.03 28.70
C GLU A 145 2.70 -19.92 28.41
N PHE A 146 3.43 -19.50 29.43
CA PHE A 146 4.50 -18.51 29.40
C PHE A 146 5.84 -19.22 29.45
N GLU A 147 6.51 -19.32 28.30
CA GLU A 147 7.79 -20.01 28.15
C GLU A 147 8.94 -19.01 28.15
N TYR A 148 9.89 -19.20 29.08
CA TYR A 148 11.06 -18.34 29.21
C TYR A 148 12.25 -18.94 28.49
N ILE A 149 12.84 -18.19 27.57
CA ILE A 149 14.00 -18.62 26.78
C ILE A 149 15.08 -17.55 26.77
N ASP A 150 16.32 -17.96 26.54
CA ASP A 150 17.40 -17.03 26.24
C ASP A 150 17.21 -16.48 24.83
N ALA A 151 17.27 -15.16 24.66
CA ALA A 151 17.36 -14.59 23.32
C ALA A 151 18.62 -15.12 22.64
N PHE A 152 18.46 -15.61 21.41
CA PHE A 152 19.61 -15.97 20.60
C PHE A 152 20.43 -14.71 20.30
N ILE A 153 21.60 -14.58 20.93
CA ILE A 153 22.63 -13.63 20.48
C ILE A 153 23.49 -14.39 19.47
N PRO A 154 23.46 -14.04 18.17
CA PRO A 154 24.40 -14.60 17.22
C PRO A 154 25.82 -14.33 17.73
N THR A 155 26.59 -15.37 18.01
CA THR A 155 27.99 -15.28 18.45
C THR A 155 28.92 -14.84 17.32
N ALA A 156 28.58 -13.76 16.64
CA ALA A 156 29.31 -13.20 15.53
C ALA A 156 29.45 -11.69 15.72
N PHE A 157 30.11 -11.28 16.81
CA PHE A 157 31.03 -10.13 16.90
C PHE A 157 31.59 -10.10 18.33
N SER A 158 32.41 -11.09 18.67
CA SER A 158 33.48 -10.86 19.66
C SER A 158 34.72 -10.46 18.88
N PRO A 159 34.98 -9.17 18.60
CA PRO A 159 36.35 -8.80 18.44
C PRO A 159 36.93 -8.91 19.85
N SER A 160 37.67 -9.97 20.11
CA SER A 160 38.69 -9.98 21.15
C SER A 160 39.70 -8.89 20.78
N VAL A 161 39.32 -7.61 20.92
CA VAL A 161 40.26 -6.50 20.85
C VAL A 161 41.02 -6.58 22.16
N LYS A 162 42.12 -7.34 22.14
CA LYS A 162 43.23 -7.03 23.04
C LYS A 162 43.71 -5.63 22.63
N LEU A 163 43.23 -4.61 23.33
CA LEU A 163 43.92 -3.34 23.40
C LEU A 163 45.20 -3.61 24.18
N GLU A 164 46.31 -3.82 23.47
CA GLU A 164 47.64 -3.78 24.09
C GLU A 164 47.92 -2.34 24.53
N SER A 165 47.38 -1.96 25.69
CA SER A 165 47.86 -0.80 26.43
C SER A 165 48.80 -1.27 27.53
N SER A 166 50.00 -0.72 27.57
CA SER A 166 51.11 -1.06 28.48
C SER A 166 50.88 -0.65 29.94
N SER A 167 49.68 -0.80 30.47
CA SER A 167 49.34 -0.57 31.88
C SER A 167 48.38 -1.64 32.38
N SER A 168 48.79 -2.32 33.44
CA SER A 168 48.17 -3.51 34.04
C SER A 168 46.81 -3.27 34.69
N THR A 169 45.75 -3.16 33.88
CA THR A 169 44.37 -3.41 34.31
C THR A 169 43.62 -4.08 33.16
N ASP A 170 43.42 -5.40 33.25
CA ASP A 170 42.53 -6.14 32.35
C ASP A 170 41.10 -5.57 32.49
N PHE A 171 40.63 -4.87 31.46
CA PHE A 171 39.22 -4.49 31.33
C PHE A 171 38.46 -5.71 30.82
N LEU A 172 37.88 -6.50 31.74
CA LEU A 172 36.82 -7.44 31.38
C LEU A 172 35.58 -6.61 31.04
N ILE A 173 35.23 -6.53 29.75
CA ILE A 173 33.87 -6.16 29.37
C ILE A 173 33.00 -7.34 29.82
N ALA A 174 32.19 -7.13 30.86
CA ALA A 174 31.21 -8.13 31.27
C ALA A 174 30.31 -8.42 30.06
N GLN A 175 30.27 -9.68 29.63
CA GLN A 175 29.26 -10.12 28.68
C GLN A 175 27.93 -10.05 29.44
N GLU A 176 27.10 -9.06 29.13
CA GLU A 176 25.75 -9.00 29.66
C GLU A 176 25.04 -10.33 29.33
N ALA A 177 24.34 -10.89 30.31
CA ALA A 177 23.55 -12.10 30.09
C ALA A 177 22.59 -11.86 28.92
N PRO A 178 22.36 -12.85 28.05
CA PRO A 178 21.45 -12.67 26.93
C PRO A 178 20.08 -12.20 27.46
N PRO A 179 19.44 -11.23 26.79
CA PRO A 179 18.15 -10.76 27.24
C PRO A 179 17.17 -11.93 27.25
N LYS A 180 16.34 -12.01 28.29
CA LYS A 180 15.37 -13.09 28.43
C LYS A 180 14.13 -12.75 27.61
N LEU A 181 13.57 -13.74 26.92
CA LEU A 181 12.30 -13.63 26.22
C LEU A 181 11.24 -14.42 26.97
N CYS A 182 10.01 -13.93 26.93
CA CYS A 182 8.82 -14.68 27.31
C CYS A 182 7.96 -14.86 26.07
N SER A 183 7.65 -16.11 25.74
CA SER A 183 6.70 -16.46 24.69
C SER A 183 5.39 -16.92 25.30
N ILE A 184 4.29 -16.27 24.91
CA ILE A 184 2.94 -16.69 25.29
C ILE A 184 2.44 -17.66 24.24
N ASN A 185 2.04 -18.85 24.67
CA ASN A 185 1.41 -19.86 23.83
C ASN A 185 0.03 -20.16 24.37
N MET A 186 -0.90 -20.37 23.45
CA MET A 186 -2.20 -20.93 23.76
C MET A 186 -2.19 -22.42 23.44
N VAL A 187 -2.65 -23.24 24.36
CA VAL A 187 -2.59 -24.70 24.23
C VAL A 187 -3.92 -25.32 24.62
N THR A 188 -4.53 -26.03 23.66
CA THR A 188 -5.84 -26.65 23.84
C THR A 188 -5.70 -28.09 24.27
N TYR A 189 -6.42 -28.47 25.31
CA TYR A 189 -6.49 -29.81 25.87
C TYR A 189 -7.95 -30.24 26.02
N ILE A 190 -8.18 -31.55 25.99
CA ILE A 190 -9.49 -32.15 26.24
C ILE A 190 -9.39 -33.21 27.33
N ASN A 191 -10.50 -33.41 28.04
CA ASN A 191 -10.68 -34.49 29.00
C ASN A 191 -9.64 -34.56 30.13
N GLY A 192 -8.99 -33.42 30.43
CA GLY A 192 -7.95 -33.34 31.47
C GLY A 192 -6.61 -34.01 31.11
N ASP A 193 -6.38 -34.36 29.83
CA ASP A 193 -5.13 -34.93 29.34
C ASP A 193 -4.11 -33.83 29.01
N TYR A 194 -3.49 -33.21 30.02
CA TYR A 194 -2.51 -32.15 29.79
C TYR A 194 -1.14 -32.63 29.31
N ALA A 195 -0.96 -33.94 29.10
CA ALA A 195 0.25 -34.49 28.49
C ALA A 195 0.17 -34.48 26.96
N ASN A 196 -1.04 -34.52 26.39
CA ASN A 196 -1.27 -34.60 24.95
C ASN A 196 -2.15 -33.44 24.48
N PRO A 197 -1.56 -32.26 24.19
CA PRO A 197 -2.32 -31.14 23.66
C PRO A 197 -2.91 -31.48 22.29
N ILE A 198 -4.13 -31.02 22.06
CA ILE A 198 -4.80 -31.10 20.75
C ILE A 198 -4.17 -30.08 19.78
N SER A 199 -3.84 -28.90 20.29
CA SER A 199 -3.21 -27.83 19.51
C SER A 199 -2.33 -26.93 20.40
N ARG A 200 -1.37 -26.27 19.77
CA ARG A 200 -0.48 -25.26 20.40
C ARG A 200 -0.23 -24.14 19.39
N HIS A 201 -0.59 -22.92 19.76
CA HIS A 201 -0.43 -21.74 18.92
C HIS A 201 0.36 -20.65 19.65
N PRO A 202 1.47 -20.15 19.07
CA PRO A 202 2.18 -19.00 19.64
C PRO A 202 1.34 -17.74 19.46
N LEU A 203 1.14 -16.97 20.53
CA LEU A 203 0.37 -15.73 20.51
C LEU A 203 1.29 -14.52 20.30
N THR A 204 2.29 -14.37 21.16
CA THR A 204 3.27 -13.28 21.11
C THR A 204 4.57 -13.66 21.82
N THR A 205 5.64 -12.91 21.55
CA THR A 205 6.93 -13.02 22.24
C THR A 205 7.45 -11.64 22.55
N TYR A 206 7.84 -11.41 23.80
CA TYR A 206 8.37 -10.12 24.25
C TYR A 206 9.62 -10.29 25.10
N TYR A 207 10.43 -9.23 25.16
CA TYR A 207 11.57 -9.17 26.07
C TYR A 207 11.10 -9.01 27.50
N VAL A 208 11.67 -9.79 28.42
CA VAL A 208 11.45 -9.64 29.85
C VAL A 208 12.15 -8.36 30.30
N THR A 209 11.45 -7.24 30.15
CA THR A 209 11.82 -5.94 30.69
C THR A 209 10.87 -5.59 31.81
N ALA A 210 11.27 -4.67 32.70
CA ALA A 210 10.42 -4.26 33.81
C ALA A 210 9.10 -3.66 33.31
N GLU A 211 7.99 -4.25 33.77
CA GLU A 211 6.58 -3.85 33.64
C GLU A 211 6.04 -3.58 32.23
N ILE A 212 5.31 -4.56 31.70
CA ILE A 212 4.23 -4.26 30.74
C ILE A 212 3.07 -3.72 31.59
N ALA A 213 2.65 -2.47 31.43
CA ALA A 213 1.62 -1.87 32.28
C ALA A 213 0.21 -2.42 31.96
N GLU A 214 -0.05 -2.70 30.68
CA GLU A 214 -1.37 -3.04 30.15
C GLU A 214 -1.64 -4.55 30.12
N TYR A 215 -2.91 -4.91 29.92
CA TYR A 215 -3.39 -6.29 29.90
C TYR A 215 -3.40 -6.85 28.47
N ASP A 216 -3.18 -8.15 28.36
CA ASP A 216 -3.59 -8.93 27.22
C ASP A 216 -5.11 -9.12 27.25
N HIS A 217 -5.77 -9.16 26.09
CA HIS A 217 -7.20 -9.45 26.00
C HIS A 217 -7.43 -10.64 25.06
N VAL A 218 -8.32 -11.54 25.47
CA VAL A 218 -8.67 -12.71 24.67
C VAL A 218 -10.16 -12.94 24.65
N TRP A 219 -10.67 -13.34 23.49
CA TRP A 219 -11.99 -13.87 23.24
C TRP A 219 -11.85 -15.29 22.72
N ILE A 220 -12.63 -16.20 23.26
CA ILE A 220 -12.67 -17.60 22.87
C ILE A 220 -14.13 -17.93 22.57
N GLY A 221 -14.41 -18.50 21.41
CA GLY A 221 -15.72 -18.92 20.97
C GLY A 221 -15.67 -20.36 20.48
N TYR A 222 -16.60 -21.19 20.91
CA TYR A 222 -16.79 -22.51 20.34
C TYR A 222 -18.15 -22.56 19.65
N ASP A 223 -18.13 -22.79 18.35
CA ASP A 223 -19.34 -23.06 17.56
C ASP A 223 -19.59 -24.56 17.54
N GLY A 224 -20.48 -25.05 18.39
CA GLY A 224 -20.78 -26.47 18.43
C GLY A 224 -21.73 -26.96 17.33
N VAL A 225 -22.27 -26.07 16.48
CA VAL A 225 -22.94 -26.44 15.23
C VAL A 225 -21.89 -26.79 14.17
N ASN A 226 -20.90 -25.91 14.00
CA ASN A 226 -19.84 -26.09 13.00
C ASN A 226 -18.63 -26.90 13.50
N LYS A 227 -18.59 -27.23 14.80
CA LYS A 227 -17.48 -27.94 15.47
C LYS A 227 -16.16 -27.18 15.30
N GLU A 228 -16.17 -25.91 15.65
CA GLU A 228 -15.06 -24.99 15.41
C GLU A 228 -14.74 -24.18 16.67
N LEU A 229 -13.46 -24.14 17.04
CA LEU A 229 -12.93 -23.28 18.09
C LEU A 229 -12.30 -22.04 17.43
N GLU A 230 -12.76 -20.87 17.83
CA GLU A 230 -12.30 -19.58 17.37
C GLU A 230 -11.69 -18.81 18.55
N ILE A 231 -10.54 -18.17 18.34
CA ILE A 231 -9.82 -17.42 19.36
C ILE A 231 -9.30 -16.13 18.75
N LEU A 232 -9.65 -15.02 19.37
CA LEU A 232 -9.15 -13.69 19.05
C LEU A 232 -8.35 -13.20 20.25
N TYR A 233 -7.10 -12.86 20.03
CA TYR A 233 -6.17 -12.36 21.05
C TYR A 233 -5.63 -11.01 20.60
N VAL A 234 -5.48 -10.06 21.53
CA VAL A 234 -4.78 -8.80 21.29
C VAL A 234 -3.78 -8.56 22.40
N ASP A 235 -2.54 -8.29 22.00
CA ASP A 235 -1.47 -7.95 22.94
C ASP A 235 -1.52 -6.46 23.34
N PRO A 236 -0.79 -6.06 24.39
CA PRO A 236 -0.69 -4.67 24.83
C PRO A 236 -0.21 -3.65 23.77
N SER A 237 0.37 -4.10 22.65
CA SER A 237 0.73 -3.20 21.54
C SER A 237 -0.45 -2.91 20.60
N GLY A 238 -1.59 -3.56 20.82
CA GLY A 238 -2.77 -3.51 19.93
C GLY A 238 -2.68 -4.50 18.77
N LYS A 239 -1.73 -5.43 18.78
CA LYS A 239 -1.58 -6.42 17.72
C LYS A 239 -2.51 -7.61 17.94
N TYR A 240 -3.34 -7.89 16.95
CA TYR A 240 -4.27 -9.01 16.97
C TYR A 240 -3.65 -10.30 16.42
N THR A 241 -4.05 -11.42 17.03
CA THR A 241 -3.85 -12.80 16.55
C THR A 241 -5.21 -13.48 16.54
N HIS A 242 -5.62 -14.02 15.40
CA HIS A 242 -6.89 -14.74 15.23
C HIS A 242 -6.62 -16.18 14.79
N ILE A 243 -7.21 -17.13 15.51
CA ILE A 243 -7.01 -18.57 15.32
C ILE A 243 -8.38 -19.20 15.17
N THR A 244 -8.50 -20.08 14.18
CA THR A 244 -9.70 -20.88 13.96
C THR A 244 -9.26 -22.32 13.71
N GLU A 245 -9.81 -23.27 14.46
CA GLU A 245 -9.49 -24.69 14.30
C GLU A 245 -10.71 -25.60 14.47
N PRO A 246 -10.83 -26.67 13.67
CA PRO A 246 -11.88 -27.65 13.85
C PRO A 246 -11.66 -28.43 15.15
N LEU A 247 -12.72 -28.52 15.96
CA LEU A 247 -12.71 -29.25 17.23
C LEU A 247 -14.06 -29.92 17.44
N ASP A 248 -14.11 -31.25 17.41
CA ASP A 248 -15.33 -31.99 17.77
C ASP A 248 -15.37 -32.22 19.28
N LEU A 249 -16.02 -31.29 19.98
CA LEU A 249 -16.11 -31.32 21.42
C LEU A 249 -17.30 -32.15 21.89
N VAL A 250 -17.01 -33.11 22.77
CA VAL A 250 -18.01 -33.81 23.58
C VAL A 250 -18.00 -33.16 24.96
N LEU A 251 -19.05 -32.42 25.30
CA LEU A 251 -19.28 -31.85 26.63
C LEU A 251 -20.68 -32.25 27.13
N PRO A 252 -20.90 -32.28 28.45
CA PRO A 252 -22.24 -32.36 29.01
C PRO A 252 -22.94 -31.00 28.88
N ASN A 253 -24.27 -30.98 28.98
CA ASN A 253 -25.01 -29.71 28.96
C ASN A 253 -24.77 -28.89 30.23
N GLU A 254 -24.49 -29.52 31.37
CA GLU A 254 -24.16 -28.84 32.63
C GLU A 254 -22.65 -28.85 32.85
N VAL A 255 -22.06 -27.66 32.92
CA VAL A 255 -20.61 -27.47 33.13
C VAL A 255 -20.33 -26.40 34.17
N TYR A 256 -19.20 -26.51 34.85
CA TYR A 256 -18.61 -25.43 35.63
C TYR A 256 -17.54 -24.76 34.77
N ALA A 257 -17.62 -23.43 34.65
CA ALA A 257 -16.61 -22.63 33.97
C ALA A 257 -15.68 -21.98 34.99
N GLY A 258 -14.40 -21.85 34.66
CA GLY A 258 -13.47 -21.25 35.59
C GLY A 258 -12.02 -21.30 35.14
N PHE A 259 -11.15 -20.94 36.07
CA PHE A 259 -9.72 -20.92 35.90
C PHE A 259 -9.02 -21.83 36.91
N MET A 260 -7.93 -22.44 36.47
CA MET A 260 -7.01 -23.17 37.32
C MET A 260 -5.60 -22.61 37.13
N GLY A 261 -4.84 -22.58 38.21
CA GLY A 261 -3.45 -22.16 38.21
C GLY A 261 -2.87 -22.22 39.62
N SER A 262 -1.61 -21.88 39.81
CA SER A 262 -0.59 -21.75 38.77
C SER A 262 -0.15 -23.11 38.22
N PHE A 263 0.25 -23.12 36.95
CA PHE A 263 0.90 -24.26 36.32
C PHE A 263 2.39 -23.96 36.10
N GLY A 264 3.27 -24.93 36.36
CA GLY A 264 4.66 -24.91 35.90
C GLY A 264 5.68 -24.65 37.00
N ASN A 265 6.84 -24.11 36.62
CA ASN A 265 7.98 -23.88 37.51
C ASN A 265 8.73 -22.58 37.22
N ALA A 266 8.10 -21.65 36.48
CA ALA A 266 8.75 -20.41 36.07
C ALA A 266 8.79 -19.35 37.16
N GLY A 267 8.02 -19.47 38.25
CA GLY A 267 7.96 -18.44 39.31
C GLY A 267 7.30 -17.14 38.89
N ASN A 268 6.69 -17.08 37.70
CA ASN A 268 5.91 -15.93 37.23
C ASN A 268 4.59 -15.81 38.01
N THR A 269 4.00 -14.63 38.01
CA THR A 269 2.65 -14.40 38.53
C THR A 269 1.72 -14.07 37.37
N ASN A 270 0.62 -14.83 37.23
CA ASN A 270 -0.42 -14.52 36.27
C ASN A 270 -1.60 -13.85 36.97
N THR A 271 -2.05 -12.71 36.44
CA THR A 271 -3.25 -12.04 36.96
C THR A 271 -4.36 -12.02 35.94
N ILE A 272 -5.61 -12.11 36.40
CA ILE A 272 -6.82 -11.95 35.59
C ILE A 272 -7.65 -10.83 36.20
N ASN A 273 -7.95 -9.81 35.40
CA ASN A 273 -8.66 -8.62 35.87
C ASN A 273 -10.15 -8.65 35.56
N SER A 274 -10.56 -9.29 34.47
CA SER A 274 -11.95 -9.35 34.06
C SER A 274 -12.29 -10.73 33.51
N TRP A 275 -13.56 -11.13 33.58
CA TRP A 275 -14.03 -12.38 32.99
C TRP A 275 -15.51 -12.31 32.63
N TYR A 276 -15.82 -12.70 31.40
CA TYR A 276 -17.16 -12.78 30.85
C TYR A 276 -17.37 -14.15 30.20
N PHE A 277 -18.58 -14.69 30.31
CA PHE A 277 -18.94 -15.96 29.69
C PHE A 277 -20.42 -15.95 29.29
N LYS A 278 -20.72 -16.56 28.14
CA LYS A 278 -22.06 -16.85 27.66
C LYS A 278 -22.12 -18.23 27.01
N ASP A 279 -23.31 -18.81 27.04
CA ASP A 279 -23.73 -20.05 26.37
C ASP A 279 -24.08 -19.85 24.87
N ASP A 280 -23.60 -18.76 24.27
CA ASP A 280 -23.71 -18.45 22.84
C ASP A 280 -22.40 -17.81 22.34
N LEU A 281 -22.33 -17.45 21.05
CA LEU A 281 -21.15 -16.84 20.44
C LEU A 281 -21.09 -15.30 20.59
N SER A 282 -22.01 -14.67 21.32
CA SER A 282 -22.18 -13.22 21.25
C SER A 282 -20.99 -12.42 21.79
N ILE A 283 -20.17 -12.98 22.70
CA ILE A 283 -18.92 -12.34 23.16
C ILE A 283 -17.84 -12.44 22.07
N MET A 284 -17.72 -13.58 21.40
CA MET A 284 -16.76 -13.75 20.29
C MET A 284 -17.15 -12.84 19.11
N ASP A 285 -18.42 -12.89 18.69
CA ASP A 285 -18.93 -12.06 17.61
C ASP A 285 -18.66 -10.57 17.86
N GLN A 286 -18.78 -10.14 19.11
CA GLN A 286 -18.51 -8.77 19.50
C GLN A 286 -17.02 -8.42 19.38
N GLY A 287 -16.14 -9.28 19.89
CA GLY A 287 -14.69 -9.11 19.75
C GLY A 287 -14.26 -9.00 18.29
N ILE A 288 -14.83 -9.86 17.42
CA ILE A 288 -14.56 -9.84 15.97
C ILE A 288 -15.02 -8.53 15.32
N VAL A 289 -16.25 -8.07 15.60
CA VAL A 289 -16.77 -6.82 15.02
C VAL A 289 -15.99 -5.60 15.52
N ASP A 290 -15.66 -5.56 16.81
CA ASP A 290 -14.91 -4.45 17.40
C ASP A 290 -13.46 -4.41 16.85
N ALA A 291 -12.81 -5.56 16.65
CA ALA A 291 -11.50 -5.67 16.02
C ALA A 291 -11.51 -5.27 14.54
N ASP A 292 -12.46 -5.78 13.76
CA ASP A 292 -12.62 -5.42 12.35
C ASP A 292 -12.93 -3.92 12.17
N MET A 293 -13.72 -3.34 13.07
CA MET A 293 -13.99 -1.91 13.07
C MET A 293 -12.73 -1.08 13.33
N ALA A 294 -11.83 -1.52 14.21
CA ALA A 294 -10.56 -0.84 14.46
C ALA A 294 -9.67 -0.83 13.20
N PHE A 295 -9.55 -1.97 12.51
CA PHE A 295 -8.80 -2.05 11.24
C PHE A 295 -9.44 -1.19 10.14
N LEU A 296 -10.75 -1.26 9.98
CA LEU A 296 -11.45 -0.49 8.95
C LEU A 296 -11.32 1.02 9.19
N ASN A 297 -11.43 1.48 10.44
CA ASN A 297 -11.25 2.90 10.74
C ASN A 297 -9.85 3.39 10.34
N LEU A 298 -8.80 2.62 10.62
CA LEU A 298 -7.43 2.97 10.26
C LEU A 298 -7.22 3.02 8.75
N GLU A 299 -7.75 2.04 8.01
CA GLU A 299 -7.69 2.05 6.54
C GLU A 299 -8.44 3.27 5.97
N MET A 300 -9.63 3.55 6.48
CA MET A 300 -10.45 4.66 6.01
C MET A 300 -9.86 6.03 6.34
N GLU A 301 -9.18 6.19 7.48
CA GLU A 301 -8.44 7.41 7.80
C GLU A 301 -7.34 7.72 6.79
N GLN A 302 -6.67 6.70 6.26
CA GLN A 302 -5.68 6.88 5.19
C GLN A 302 -6.36 7.31 3.89
N LEU A 303 -7.49 6.70 3.53
CA LEU A 303 -8.24 7.02 2.31
C LEU A 303 -8.96 8.39 2.37
N GLU A 304 -9.18 8.97 3.55
CA GLU A 304 -9.65 10.35 3.69
C GLU A 304 -8.57 11.38 3.33
N VAL A 305 -7.29 11.01 3.50
CA VAL A 305 -6.14 11.84 3.12
C VAL A 305 -5.77 11.62 1.66
N ASP A 306 -5.70 10.36 1.24
CA ASP A 306 -5.29 9.95 -0.09
C ASP A 306 -6.50 9.80 -1.02
N SER A 307 -6.60 10.67 -2.02
CA SER A 307 -7.66 10.54 -3.03
C SER A 307 -7.51 9.24 -3.84
N ILE A 308 -8.62 8.58 -4.11
CA ILE A 308 -8.68 7.32 -4.85
C ILE A 308 -9.20 7.52 -6.27
N ASP A 309 -8.79 6.67 -7.22
CA ASP A 309 -9.48 6.54 -8.52
C ASP A 309 -10.14 5.16 -8.64
N ASN A 310 -9.34 4.10 -8.66
CA ASN A 310 -9.79 2.73 -8.84
C ASN A 310 -9.57 1.93 -7.56
N TYR A 311 -10.60 1.89 -6.72
CA TYR A 311 -10.60 1.19 -5.45
C TYR A 311 -11.88 0.36 -5.30
N THR A 312 -11.86 -0.68 -4.47
CA THR A 312 -13.05 -1.47 -4.14
C THR A 312 -13.09 -1.62 -2.63
N PHE A 313 -14.14 -1.10 -2.01
CA PHE A 313 -14.29 -1.16 -0.57
C PHE A 313 -14.56 -2.60 -0.11
N PRO A 314 -13.98 -3.01 1.03
CA PRO A 314 -14.12 -4.38 1.52
C PRO A 314 -15.57 -4.68 1.90
N LEU A 315 -16.02 -5.90 1.61
CA LEU A 315 -17.32 -6.44 2.03
C LEU A 315 -17.19 -7.44 3.21
N CYS A 316 -15.97 -7.73 3.63
CA CYS A 316 -15.65 -8.53 4.81
C CYS A 316 -14.50 -7.90 5.59
N GLY A 317 -14.58 -7.96 6.91
CA GLY A 317 -13.49 -7.58 7.81
C GLY A 317 -12.36 -8.60 7.79
N HIS A 318 -11.23 -8.21 8.39
CA HIS A 318 -10.03 -9.03 8.47
C HIS A 318 -10.26 -10.33 9.26
N PHE A 319 -11.14 -10.29 10.25
CA PHE A 319 -11.49 -11.39 11.15
C PHE A 319 -12.88 -12.00 10.86
N GLY A 320 -13.51 -11.60 9.76
CA GLY A 320 -14.71 -12.26 9.24
C GLY A 320 -16.05 -11.62 9.57
N SER A 321 -16.08 -10.37 10.06
CA SER A 321 -17.32 -9.57 10.01
C SER A 321 -17.76 -9.36 8.57
N THR A 322 -19.07 -9.28 8.32
CA THR A 322 -19.60 -8.75 7.06
C THR A 322 -19.61 -7.23 7.10
N ILE A 323 -19.24 -6.57 6.01
CA ILE A 323 -19.25 -5.10 5.88
C ILE A 323 -20.26 -4.71 4.80
N SER A 324 -21.11 -3.74 5.10
CA SER A 324 -22.04 -3.13 4.15
C SER A 324 -21.88 -1.61 4.13
N TRP A 325 -22.02 -1.00 2.95
CA TRP A 325 -21.74 0.41 2.75
C TRP A 325 -22.99 1.22 2.43
N THR A 326 -23.12 2.37 3.09
CA THR A 326 -24.04 3.44 2.71
C THR A 326 -23.25 4.59 2.11
N SER A 327 -23.69 5.07 0.94
CA SER A 327 -23.02 6.13 0.18
C SER A 327 -23.95 7.31 -0.06
N SER A 328 -23.43 8.52 0.15
CA SER A 328 -24.11 9.77 -0.25
C SER A 328 -24.21 9.95 -1.77
N ASN A 329 -23.45 9.20 -2.57
CA ASN A 329 -23.51 9.21 -4.02
C ASN A 329 -23.24 7.82 -4.61
N MET A 330 -24.30 7.06 -4.81
CA MET A 330 -24.24 5.69 -5.37
C MET A 330 -23.72 5.62 -6.81
N GLY A 331 -23.76 6.74 -7.55
CA GLY A 331 -23.19 6.81 -8.90
C GLY A 331 -21.66 6.81 -8.89
N VAL A 332 -21.03 7.22 -7.78
CA VAL A 332 -19.57 7.28 -7.61
C VAL A 332 -19.06 6.13 -6.76
N VAL A 333 -19.76 5.76 -5.69
CA VAL A 333 -19.44 4.56 -4.88
C VAL A 333 -20.71 3.77 -4.66
N ALA A 334 -20.79 2.58 -5.26
CA ALA A 334 -21.94 1.69 -5.15
C ALA A 334 -21.99 0.95 -3.80
N THR A 335 -23.12 0.32 -3.49
CA THR A 335 -23.33 -0.40 -2.22
C THR A 335 -22.53 -1.70 -2.10
N ASP A 336 -22.06 -2.25 -3.21
CA ASP A 336 -21.14 -3.40 -3.25
C ASP A 336 -19.67 -2.98 -3.09
N GLY A 337 -19.41 -1.71 -2.77
CA GLY A 337 -18.07 -1.17 -2.60
C GLY A 337 -17.37 -0.79 -3.92
N THR A 338 -18.00 -0.98 -5.07
CA THR A 338 -17.42 -0.61 -6.37
C THR A 338 -17.32 0.91 -6.51
N VAL A 339 -16.12 1.41 -6.81
CA VAL A 339 -15.89 2.82 -7.16
C VAL A 339 -16.05 3.00 -8.67
N ASN A 340 -16.89 3.96 -9.05
CA ASN A 340 -17.08 4.43 -10.42
C ASN A 340 -16.43 5.82 -10.53
N PRO A 341 -15.21 5.91 -11.08
CA PRO A 341 -14.49 7.18 -11.13
C PRO A 341 -15.27 8.22 -11.97
N PRO A 342 -15.29 9.49 -11.55
CA PRO A 342 -15.96 10.54 -12.32
C PRO A 342 -15.26 10.80 -13.65
N SER A 343 -16.03 11.29 -14.62
CA SER A 343 -15.49 11.76 -15.89
C SER A 343 -14.75 13.09 -15.74
N ILE A 344 -13.91 13.43 -16.73
CA ILE A 344 -13.14 14.68 -16.72
C ILE A 344 -14.01 15.94 -16.63
N GLY A 345 -15.21 15.92 -17.23
CA GLY A 345 -16.15 17.04 -17.19
C GLY A 345 -16.86 17.20 -15.84
N GLU A 346 -16.93 16.14 -15.04
CA GLU A 346 -17.52 16.17 -13.71
C GLU A 346 -16.52 16.62 -12.64
N GLY A 347 -15.22 16.45 -12.91
CA GLY A 347 -14.14 16.68 -11.96
C GLY A 347 -14.15 15.70 -10.79
N ASN A 348 -13.21 15.88 -9.86
CA ASN A 348 -13.14 15.06 -8.64
C ASN A 348 -14.44 15.18 -7.82
N LYS A 349 -14.84 14.08 -7.19
CA LYS A 349 -16.05 14.01 -6.37
C LYS A 349 -15.71 13.60 -4.95
N THR A 350 -16.33 14.25 -3.98
CA THR A 350 -16.28 13.81 -2.58
C THR A 350 -17.56 13.05 -2.25
N VAL A 351 -17.41 11.90 -1.60
CA VAL A 351 -18.49 11.01 -1.18
C VAL A 351 -18.36 10.76 0.31
N ILE A 352 -19.45 10.96 1.05
CA ILE A 352 -19.58 10.52 2.43
C ILE A 352 -19.98 9.04 2.45
N LEU A 353 -19.17 8.21 3.10
CA LEU A 353 -19.40 6.78 3.29
C LEU A 353 -19.61 6.43 4.76
N THR A 354 -20.48 5.47 5.03
CA THR A 354 -20.65 4.88 6.35
C THR A 354 -20.74 3.37 6.21
N ALA A 355 -19.92 2.64 6.96
CA ALA A 355 -19.94 1.19 6.98
C ALA A 355 -20.76 0.68 8.17
N ALA A 356 -21.52 -0.38 7.95
CA ALA A 356 -22.09 -1.21 9.00
C ALA A 356 -21.40 -2.58 8.98
N LEU A 357 -20.82 -2.96 10.12
CA LEU A 357 -20.14 -4.23 10.34
C LEU A 357 -21.03 -5.14 11.16
N SER A 358 -21.08 -6.43 10.81
CA SER A 358 -21.87 -7.41 11.56
C SER A 358 -21.25 -8.80 11.60
N LYS A 359 -21.37 -9.47 12.74
CA LYS A 359 -21.10 -10.90 12.95
C LYS A 359 -22.16 -11.43 13.91
N GLY A 360 -22.83 -12.52 13.55
CA GLY A 360 -23.99 -13.01 14.31
C GLY A 360 -25.05 -11.92 14.53
N LEU A 361 -25.37 -11.63 15.79
CA LEU A 361 -26.29 -10.55 16.17
C LEU A 361 -25.59 -9.22 16.47
N GLN A 362 -24.26 -9.19 16.50
CA GLN A 362 -23.49 -8.00 16.82
C GLN A 362 -23.39 -7.11 15.59
N VAL A 363 -23.70 -5.83 15.79
CA VAL A 363 -23.66 -4.81 14.74
C VAL A 363 -22.95 -3.55 15.26
N ARG A 364 -22.08 -2.99 14.44
CA ARG A 364 -21.46 -1.66 14.64
C ARG A 364 -21.64 -0.82 13.40
N THR A 365 -21.68 0.49 13.58
CA THR A 365 -21.70 1.45 12.49
C THR A 365 -20.54 2.42 12.68
N THR A 366 -19.80 2.66 11.61
CA THR A 366 -18.67 3.60 11.65
C THR A 366 -19.16 5.03 11.75
N ARG A 367 -18.24 5.94 12.08
CA ARG A 367 -18.44 7.35 11.74
C ARG A 367 -18.54 7.52 10.22
N PRO A 368 -19.09 8.66 9.73
CA PRO A 368 -18.95 9.01 8.33
C PRO A 368 -17.47 9.26 7.95
N PHE A 369 -17.08 8.80 6.76
CA PHE A 369 -15.79 9.06 6.13
C PHE A 369 -15.98 9.92 4.89
N MET A 370 -15.13 10.93 4.70
CA MET A 370 -15.14 11.81 3.52
C MET A 370 -14.12 11.34 2.50
N ILE A 371 -14.55 10.54 1.53
CA ILE A 371 -13.67 9.99 0.51
C ILE A 371 -13.69 10.86 -0.74
N THR A 372 -12.50 11.22 -1.24
CA THR A 372 -12.35 11.93 -2.52
C THR A 372 -12.00 10.95 -3.63
N VAL A 373 -12.92 10.78 -4.58
CA VAL A 373 -12.71 10.03 -5.82
C VAL A 373 -12.28 10.98 -6.93
N ARG A 374 -11.05 10.80 -7.42
CA ARG A 374 -10.45 11.63 -8.46
C ARG A 374 -10.75 11.12 -9.87
N VAL A 375 -10.69 12.03 -10.84
CA VAL A 375 -10.67 11.65 -12.26
C VAL A 375 -9.38 10.83 -12.50
N PRO A 376 -9.46 9.62 -13.09
CA PRO A 376 -8.28 8.78 -13.28
C PRO A 376 -7.21 9.48 -14.13
N ASP A 377 -5.93 9.34 -13.75
CA ASP A 377 -4.80 9.98 -14.43
C ASP A 377 -4.76 9.65 -15.94
N VAL A 378 -5.12 8.42 -16.31
CA VAL A 378 -5.23 7.98 -17.72
C VAL A 378 -6.28 8.77 -18.52
N VAL A 379 -7.40 9.14 -17.90
CA VAL A 379 -8.45 9.93 -18.56
C VAL A 379 -7.95 11.35 -18.81
N ILE A 380 -7.24 11.93 -17.84
CA ILE A 380 -6.66 13.27 -17.96
C ILE A 380 -5.58 13.31 -19.06
N VAL A 381 -4.62 12.38 -19.01
CA VAL A 381 -3.52 12.32 -19.99
C VAL A 381 -4.04 12.05 -21.41
N ASN A 382 -5.04 11.19 -21.59
CA ASN A 382 -5.67 10.98 -22.89
C ASN A 382 -6.36 12.25 -23.41
N ALA A 383 -7.08 12.97 -22.54
CA ALA A 383 -7.74 14.21 -22.95
C ALA A 383 -6.73 15.30 -23.36
N ASP A 384 -5.61 15.41 -22.63
CA ASP A 384 -4.52 16.33 -22.99
C ASP A 384 -3.76 15.89 -24.25
N PHE A 385 -3.60 14.57 -24.46
CA PHE A 385 -3.07 14.02 -25.69
C PHE A 385 -3.92 14.41 -26.90
N GLU A 386 -5.24 14.30 -26.82
CA GLU A 386 -6.15 14.70 -27.91
C GLU A 386 -6.17 16.21 -28.11
N TRP A 387 -6.13 16.99 -27.03
CA TRP A 387 -6.07 18.45 -27.10
C TRP A 387 -4.81 18.96 -27.81
N LEU A 388 -3.65 18.33 -27.57
CA LEU A 388 -2.36 18.75 -28.12
C LEU A 388 -2.26 18.44 -29.61
N THR A 389 -2.71 19.36 -30.47
CA THR A 389 -2.72 19.19 -31.94
C THR A 389 -1.73 20.14 -32.62
N ASP A 390 -1.48 19.92 -33.91
CA ASP A 390 -0.68 20.82 -34.76
C ASP A 390 -1.13 22.28 -34.66
N PHE A 391 -2.45 22.51 -34.53
CA PHE A 391 -3.01 23.83 -34.36
C PHE A 391 -2.55 24.52 -33.07
N ILE A 392 -2.42 23.76 -31.98
CA ILE A 392 -1.93 24.28 -30.69
C ILE A 392 -0.45 24.69 -30.80
N ILE A 393 0.35 23.96 -31.58
CA ILE A 393 1.80 24.13 -31.59
C ILE A 393 2.35 25.00 -32.72
N LYS A 394 1.63 25.14 -33.85
CA LYS A 394 2.12 25.89 -35.03
C LYS A 394 2.33 27.39 -34.80
N LYS A 395 1.69 27.97 -33.78
CA LYS A 395 1.73 29.40 -33.47
C LYS A 395 1.33 30.26 -34.69
N ASN A 396 2.27 31.00 -35.27
CA ASN A 396 2.03 31.90 -36.41
C ASN A 396 2.36 31.24 -37.76
N ASN A 397 2.79 29.98 -37.79
CA ASN A 397 3.04 29.25 -39.02
C ASN A 397 1.71 28.70 -39.60
N ASP A 398 1.64 28.57 -40.92
CA ASP A 398 0.44 28.08 -41.61
C ASP A 398 0.12 26.64 -41.23
N ASP A 399 1.15 25.77 -41.27
CA ASP A 399 1.12 24.38 -40.83
C ASP A 399 2.53 23.89 -40.45
N LEU A 400 2.65 22.65 -39.94
CA LEU A 400 3.93 22.10 -39.51
C LEU A 400 4.83 21.61 -40.65
N ASN A 401 4.32 21.47 -41.88
CA ASN A 401 5.13 21.20 -43.06
C ASN A 401 5.71 22.48 -43.70
N HIS A 402 5.38 23.65 -43.14
CA HIS A 402 5.88 24.95 -43.59
C HIS A 402 6.21 25.86 -42.40
N VAL A 403 7.24 25.49 -41.63
CA VAL A 403 7.69 26.28 -40.47
C VAL A 403 8.77 27.28 -40.86
N VAL A 404 8.48 28.56 -40.64
CA VAL A 404 9.36 29.72 -40.92
C VAL A 404 9.60 30.60 -39.70
N SER A 405 9.00 30.26 -38.55
CA SER A 405 9.12 30.97 -37.27
C SER A 405 8.96 30.02 -36.07
N ASN A 406 9.36 30.45 -34.86
CA ASN A 406 9.28 29.63 -33.65
C ASN A 406 7.89 29.03 -33.39
N LEU A 407 7.87 27.82 -32.83
CA LEU A 407 6.67 27.10 -32.42
C LEU A 407 6.21 27.51 -31.01
N ASN A 408 5.00 27.11 -30.64
CA ASN A 408 4.47 27.19 -29.28
C ASN A 408 4.45 25.80 -28.66
N LEU A 409 5.36 25.51 -27.73
CA LEU A 409 5.45 24.21 -27.07
C LEU A 409 4.93 24.33 -25.63
N PRO A 410 3.64 24.04 -25.36
CA PRO A 410 3.07 24.16 -24.02
C PRO A 410 3.72 23.16 -23.06
N THR A 411 3.93 23.58 -21.81
CA THR A 411 4.43 22.71 -20.72
C THR A 411 3.33 22.19 -19.80
N LEU A 412 2.09 22.62 -20.02
CA LEU A 412 0.90 22.19 -19.29
C LEU A 412 -0.24 21.91 -20.27
N GLY A 413 -0.87 20.77 -20.12
CA GLY A 413 -2.10 20.40 -20.82
C GLY A 413 -3.30 21.20 -20.33
N ASN A 414 -4.35 21.26 -21.14
CA ASN A 414 -5.59 21.94 -20.81
C ASN A 414 -6.27 21.38 -19.55
N PHE A 415 -6.05 20.10 -19.24
CA PHE A 415 -6.58 19.41 -18.08
C PHE A 415 -5.52 19.16 -16.98
N GLY A 416 -4.35 19.78 -17.12
CA GLY A 416 -3.34 19.85 -16.08
C GLY A 416 -2.18 18.86 -16.19
N SER A 417 -2.13 17.99 -17.21
CA SER A 417 -0.96 17.13 -17.43
C SER A 417 0.29 17.97 -17.65
N VAL A 418 1.41 17.58 -17.06
CA VAL A 418 2.72 18.19 -17.36
C VAL A 418 3.18 17.68 -18.72
N ILE A 419 3.64 18.59 -19.58
CA ILE A 419 4.15 18.26 -20.90
C ILE A 419 5.64 18.63 -20.94
N SER A 420 6.49 17.66 -21.25
CA SER A 420 7.89 17.91 -21.61
C SER A 420 8.13 17.58 -23.08
N TRP A 421 9.13 18.21 -23.69
CA TRP A 421 9.40 18.10 -25.12
C TRP A 421 10.80 17.58 -25.37
N GLU A 422 10.92 16.75 -26.40
CA GLU A 422 12.17 16.24 -26.96
C GLU A 422 12.19 16.54 -28.47
N SER A 423 13.37 16.87 -28.99
CA SER A 423 13.60 17.05 -30.43
C SER A 423 14.71 16.11 -30.88
N ASN A 424 14.53 15.47 -32.04
CA ASN A 424 15.59 14.66 -32.63
C ASN A 424 16.68 15.50 -33.32
N ASP A 425 16.47 16.81 -33.51
CA ASP A 425 17.45 17.75 -34.06
C ASP A 425 17.31 19.12 -33.36
N THR A 426 17.95 19.25 -32.20
CA THR A 426 17.93 20.48 -31.40
C THR A 426 18.68 21.64 -32.05
N VAL A 427 19.45 21.39 -33.12
CA VAL A 427 20.14 22.46 -33.86
C VAL A 427 19.15 23.20 -34.74
N ILE A 428 18.25 22.48 -35.42
CA ILE A 428 17.21 23.06 -36.29
C ILE A 428 15.98 23.50 -35.49
N LEU A 429 15.53 22.70 -34.53
CA LEU A 429 14.35 22.98 -33.72
C LEU A 429 14.57 22.48 -32.30
N ASN A 430 14.68 23.43 -31.37
CA ASN A 430 14.99 23.14 -29.97
C ASN A 430 13.73 22.75 -29.17
N TRP A 431 13.91 22.13 -28.00
CA TRP A 431 12.82 21.66 -27.13
C TRP A 431 11.96 22.77 -26.53
N ASP A 432 12.39 24.03 -26.63
CA ASP A 432 11.63 25.23 -26.22
C ASP A 432 10.81 25.85 -27.37
N GLY A 433 10.88 25.25 -28.58
CA GLY A 433 10.18 25.72 -29.77
C GLY A 433 10.96 26.74 -30.59
N THR A 434 12.21 27.06 -30.22
CA THR A 434 13.09 27.92 -31.01
C THR A 434 13.48 27.24 -32.32
N VAL A 435 13.25 27.92 -33.45
CA VAL A 435 13.53 27.42 -34.79
C VAL A 435 14.76 28.14 -35.36
N ASN A 436 15.77 27.37 -35.75
CA ASN A 436 16.91 27.84 -36.53
C ASN A 436 16.75 27.33 -37.97
N ARG A 437 16.47 28.25 -38.89
CA ARG A 437 16.20 27.92 -40.29
C ARG A 437 17.49 27.58 -41.04
N PRO A 438 17.48 26.55 -41.91
CA PRO A 438 18.59 26.27 -42.83
C PRO A 438 18.92 27.47 -43.72
N ALA A 439 20.16 27.57 -44.19
CA ALA A 439 20.54 28.61 -45.15
C ALA A 439 19.82 28.43 -46.49
N TYR A 440 19.74 29.49 -47.31
CA TYR A 440 18.97 29.47 -48.57
C TYR A 440 19.49 28.46 -49.61
N ASN A 441 20.75 28.06 -49.50
CA ASN A 441 21.39 27.07 -50.35
C ASN A 441 21.33 25.65 -49.76
N GLU A 442 20.71 25.49 -48.59
CA GLU A 442 20.42 24.20 -47.97
C GLU A 442 18.97 23.77 -48.27
N VAL A 443 18.72 22.46 -48.20
CA VAL A 443 17.36 21.93 -48.32
C VAL A 443 16.60 22.10 -47.01
N ASP A 444 15.27 22.15 -47.10
CA ASP A 444 14.39 22.09 -45.93
C ASP A 444 14.72 20.90 -45.02
N LYS A 445 14.55 21.10 -43.72
CA LYS A 445 14.87 20.08 -42.70
C LYS A 445 13.60 19.55 -42.06
N THR A 446 13.48 18.24 -41.96
CA THR A 446 12.39 17.58 -41.24
C THR A 446 12.87 17.15 -39.86
N VAL A 447 12.18 17.60 -38.82
CA VAL A 447 12.44 17.32 -37.41
C VAL A 447 11.23 16.60 -36.82
N THR A 448 11.48 15.60 -35.97
CA THR A 448 10.45 14.95 -35.16
C THR A 448 10.52 15.53 -33.75
N LEU A 449 9.43 16.17 -33.31
CA LEU A 449 9.22 16.55 -31.92
C LEU A 449 8.41 15.47 -31.21
N THR A 450 8.79 15.15 -29.97
CA THR A 450 8.05 14.24 -29.09
C THR A 450 7.61 15.02 -27.85
N ALA A 451 6.32 15.03 -27.57
CA ALA A 451 5.75 15.53 -26.32
C ALA A 451 5.48 14.36 -25.37
N HIS A 452 6.06 14.40 -24.17
CA HIS A 452 5.76 13.47 -23.08
C HIS A 452 4.72 14.10 -22.16
N ILE A 453 3.51 13.57 -22.19
CA ILE A 453 2.34 14.10 -21.48
C ILE A 453 2.12 13.23 -20.24
N THR A 454 2.29 13.80 -19.06
CA THR A 454 2.34 13.06 -17.79
C THR A 454 1.39 13.61 -16.74
N MET A 455 0.67 12.71 -16.07
CA MET A 455 -0.04 12.97 -14.82
C MET A 455 0.36 11.91 -13.81
N ASN A 456 0.94 12.33 -12.68
CA ASN A 456 1.52 11.44 -11.68
C ASN A 456 2.44 10.38 -12.30
N TYR A 457 2.04 9.10 -12.29
CA TYR A 457 2.81 7.96 -12.79
C TYR A 457 2.40 7.49 -14.18
N TYR A 458 1.44 8.16 -14.83
CA TYR A 458 0.95 7.80 -16.16
C TYR A 458 1.46 8.79 -17.20
N THR A 459 2.08 8.28 -18.27
CA THR A 459 2.68 9.08 -19.35
C THR A 459 2.27 8.53 -20.71
N LEU A 460 1.99 9.43 -21.66
CA LEU A 460 1.86 9.13 -23.09
C LEU A 460 2.77 10.03 -23.92
N ASP A 461 3.29 9.48 -25.01
CA ASP A 461 4.15 10.19 -25.94
C ASP A 461 3.37 10.53 -27.22
N LYS A 462 3.39 11.81 -27.62
CA LYS A 462 2.81 12.27 -28.88
C LYS A 462 3.90 12.82 -29.78
N THR A 463 3.97 12.35 -31.02
CA THR A 463 4.96 12.81 -31.99
C THR A 463 4.38 13.77 -33.01
N PHE A 464 5.19 14.74 -33.42
CA PHE A 464 4.88 15.72 -34.47
C PHE A 464 6.03 15.75 -35.47
N THR A 465 5.69 15.71 -36.76
CA THR A 465 6.66 15.89 -37.84
C THR A 465 6.62 17.34 -38.29
N VAL A 466 7.76 18.01 -38.25
CA VAL A 466 7.91 19.44 -38.56
C VAL A 466 8.90 19.62 -39.70
N THR A 467 8.51 20.30 -40.77
CA THR A 467 9.41 20.72 -41.84
C THR A 467 9.74 22.20 -41.69
N VAL A 468 10.99 22.48 -41.31
CA VAL A 468 11.55 23.82 -41.22
C VAL A 468 12.07 24.23 -42.58
N LYS A 469 11.53 25.33 -43.10
CA LYS A 469 11.86 25.87 -44.41
C LYS A 469 13.18 26.62 -44.37
N ALA A 470 14.00 26.39 -45.41
CA ALA A 470 15.21 27.17 -45.64
C ALA A 470 14.89 28.68 -45.73
N ILE A 471 15.88 29.51 -45.45
CA ILE A 471 15.77 30.97 -45.63
C ILE A 471 15.56 31.27 -47.12
N GLU A 472 14.67 32.20 -47.45
CA GLU A 472 14.51 32.64 -48.83
C GLU A 472 15.74 33.44 -49.28
N PRO A 473 16.26 33.22 -50.50
CA PRO A 473 17.39 34.00 -50.99
C PRO A 473 17.02 35.47 -51.11
N THR A 474 17.93 36.34 -50.70
CA THR A 474 17.81 37.80 -50.84
C THR A 474 17.79 38.19 -52.33
N ASP A 475 17.27 39.37 -52.64
CA ASP A 475 17.26 39.87 -54.03
C ASP A 475 18.69 40.00 -54.60
N GLU A 476 19.67 40.35 -53.76
CA GLU A 476 21.09 40.39 -54.15
C GLU A 476 21.65 39.00 -54.45
N GLU A 477 21.30 37.99 -53.65
CA GLU A 477 21.70 36.60 -53.90
C GLU A 477 21.05 36.05 -55.18
N LYS A 478 19.77 36.34 -55.42
CA LYS A 478 19.07 35.99 -56.67
C LYS A 478 19.73 36.66 -57.88
N LEU A 479 20.05 37.95 -57.76
CA LEU A 479 20.71 38.71 -58.82
C LEU A 479 22.11 38.15 -59.13
N ASN A 480 22.91 37.88 -58.10
CA ASN A 480 24.26 37.33 -58.25
C ASN A 480 24.22 35.91 -58.83
N ALA A 481 23.23 35.10 -58.46
CA ALA A 481 23.01 33.77 -59.02
C ALA A 481 22.67 33.86 -60.52
N ASP A 482 21.74 34.73 -60.91
CA ASP A 482 21.35 34.93 -62.31
C ASP A 482 22.50 35.51 -63.15
N ALA A 483 23.28 36.43 -62.58
CA ALA A 483 24.49 36.96 -63.24
C ALA A 483 25.56 35.89 -63.44
N SER A 484 25.72 34.96 -62.50
CA SER A 484 26.66 33.84 -62.60
C SER A 484 26.16 32.74 -63.55
N TRP A 485 24.84 32.52 -63.59
CA TRP A 485 24.19 31.62 -64.54
C TRP A 485 24.38 32.08 -65.98
N LEU A 486 24.34 33.41 -66.22
CA LEU A 486 24.51 34.04 -67.52
C LEU A 486 25.95 33.87 -68.04
N ASN A 487 26.28 32.66 -68.46
CA ASN A 487 27.56 32.33 -69.06
C ASN A 487 27.46 32.37 -70.58
N LEU A 488 28.55 32.81 -71.21
CA LEU A 488 28.63 33.02 -72.65
C LEU A 488 28.40 31.72 -73.46
N TYR A 489 28.79 30.55 -72.93
CA TYR A 489 28.64 29.26 -73.60
C TYR A 489 27.19 28.81 -73.81
N MET A 490 26.22 29.40 -73.10
CA MET A 490 24.79 29.11 -73.30
C MET A 490 24.17 29.86 -74.48
N LEU A 491 24.85 30.87 -75.04
CA LEU A 491 24.34 31.70 -76.14
C LEU A 491 24.70 31.12 -77.53
N ASN A 492 25.83 30.40 -77.65
CA ASN A 492 26.28 29.63 -78.82
C ASN A 492 27.44 28.66 -78.43
N GLU A 493 27.67 27.59 -79.20
CA GLU A 493 28.74 26.60 -78.95
C GLU A 493 30.15 27.19 -79.11
N ASP A 494 30.34 28.15 -80.02
CA ASP A 494 31.60 28.87 -80.20
C ASP A 494 31.35 30.35 -80.50
N LEU A 495 31.62 31.21 -79.51
CA LEU A 495 31.48 32.66 -79.66
C LEU A 495 32.66 33.34 -80.35
N SER A 496 33.69 32.58 -80.71
CA SER A 496 34.76 33.06 -81.58
C SER A 496 34.41 32.91 -83.07
N ASP A 497 33.36 32.16 -83.41
CA ASP A 497 32.84 31.99 -84.78
C ASP A 497 31.29 31.99 -84.83
N VAL A 498 30.68 33.12 -84.44
CA VAL A 498 29.23 33.29 -84.46
C VAL A 498 28.71 33.41 -85.90
N THR A 499 28.12 32.33 -86.41
CA THR A 499 27.59 32.24 -87.79
C THR A 499 26.05 32.23 -87.88
N SER A 500 25.36 32.23 -86.73
CA SER A 500 23.90 32.17 -86.59
C SER A 500 23.41 33.07 -85.46
N ASP A 501 22.10 33.39 -85.46
CA ASP A 501 21.46 34.20 -84.43
C ASP A 501 21.71 33.63 -83.02
N LEU A 502 21.96 34.51 -82.06
CA LEU A 502 22.12 34.16 -80.66
C LEU A 502 20.75 34.06 -79.97
N THR A 503 20.59 33.07 -79.09
CA THR A 503 19.42 33.01 -78.20
C THR A 503 19.73 33.77 -76.92
N LEU A 504 19.24 35.01 -76.83
CA LEU A 504 19.49 35.90 -75.71
C LEU A 504 18.32 35.83 -74.71
N PRO A 505 18.50 35.29 -73.49
CA PRO A 505 17.44 35.25 -72.48
C PRO A 505 17.08 36.66 -72.00
N ASP A 506 15.80 36.92 -71.78
CA ASP A 506 15.26 38.16 -71.21
C ASP A 506 14.96 38.07 -69.70
N THR A 507 14.98 36.86 -69.15
CA THR A 507 14.88 36.59 -67.70
C THR A 507 15.85 35.51 -67.25
N GLY A 508 16.49 35.73 -66.10
CA GLY A 508 17.30 34.73 -65.40
C GLY A 508 16.42 33.70 -64.67
N PRO A 509 16.95 32.50 -64.36
CA PRO A 509 16.22 31.45 -63.66
C PRO A 509 15.63 31.85 -62.30
N SER A 510 16.23 32.83 -61.63
CA SER A 510 15.79 33.37 -60.33
C SER A 510 14.91 34.62 -60.48
N GLY A 511 14.52 34.97 -61.70
CA GLY A 511 13.57 36.03 -62.03
C GLY A 511 14.18 37.41 -62.33
N SER A 512 15.51 37.54 -62.36
CA SER A 512 16.15 38.81 -62.75
C SER A 512 15.84 39.14 -64.21
N THR A 513 15.54 40.41 -64.51
CA THR A 513 15.38 40.88 -65.89
C THR A 513 16.74 41.05 -66.55
N ILE A 514 16.90 40.53 -67.78
CA ILE A 514 18.14 40.62 -68.57
C ILE A 514 17.89 41.51 -69.79
N SER A 515 18.73 42.52 -69.98
CA SER A 515 18.67 43.42 -71.15
C SER A 515 19.99 43.40 -71.90
N TRP A 516 19.91 43.26 -73.22
CA TRP A 516 21.07 43.18 -74.11
C TRP A 516 21.27 44.48 -74.89
N ALA A 517 22.53 44.82 -75.15
CA ALA A 517 22.89 45.92 -76.02
C ALA A 517 24.08 45.51 -76.90
N SER A 518 24.09 45.96 -78.15
CA SER A 518 25.19 45.73 -79.09
C SER A 518 25.87 47.04 -79.42
N ASN A 519 27.21 47.04 -79.40
CA ASN A 519 28.00 48.16 -79.89
C ASN A 519 28.10 48.19 -81.42
N ASN A 520 27.65 47.13 -82.11
CA ASN A 520 27.62 47.03 -83.55
C ASN A 520 26.35 46.32 -84.03
N THR A 521 25.23 47.05 -84.02
CA THR A 521 23.91 46.57 -84.46
C THR A 521 23.84 46.26 -85.95
N THR A 522 24.85 46.63 -86.75
CA THR A 522 24.93 46.23 -88.16
C THR A 522 25.44 44.79 -88.35
N VAL A 523 25.98 44.18 -87.29
CA VAL A 523 26.53 42.80 -87.29
C VAL A 523 25.78 41.89 -86.31
N LEU A 524 25.41 42.38 -85.13
CA LEU A 524 24.61 41.66 -84.14
C LEU A 524 23.64 42.63 -83.47
N ASN A 525 22.33 42.40 -83.58
CA ASN A 525 21.31 43.20 -82.90
C ASN A 525 21.13 42.78 -81.43
N ALA A 526 20.49 43.66 -80.66
CA ALA A 526 20.17 43.40 -79.25
C ALA A 526 19.14 42.27 -79.02
N ASP A 527 18.45 41.83 -80.07
CA ASP A 527 17.55 40.67 -80.05
C ASP A 527 18.28 39.35 -80.38
N GLY A 528 19.59 39.40 -80.63
CA GLY A 528 20.39 38.23 -80.98
C GLY A 528 20.51 37.97 -82.48
N THR A 529 19.84 38.73 -83.35
CA THR A 529 19.92 38.50 -84.80
C THR A 529 21.29 38.89 -85.38
N VAL A 530 21.90 38.00 -86.16
CA VAL A 530 23.24 38.13 -86.74
C VAL A 530 23.15 38.47 -88.23
N ALA A 531 23.67 39.64 -88.59
CA ALA A 531 23.77 40.10 -89.97
C ALA A 531 25.19 39.87 -90.50
N ARG A 532 25.34 38.91 -91.41
CA ARG A 532 26.65 38.56 -91.99
C ARG A 532 27.08 39.61 -93.04
N PRO A 533 28.32 40.13 -92.97
CA PRO A 533 28.85 40.99 -94.02
C PRO A 533 28.88 40.28 -95.38
N ALA A 534 28.75 41.04 -96.48
CA ALA A 534 28.90 40.49 -97.84
C ALA A 534 30.32 39.94 -98.04
N TYR A 535 30.46 38.86 -98.82
CA TYR A 535 31.72 38.14 -99.08
C TYR A 535 32.91 39.04 -99.52
N THR A 536 32.65 40.25 -100.00
CA THR A 536 33.66 41.23 -100.44
C THR A 536 34.15 42.18 -99.33
N ALA A 537 33.68 42.04 -98.09
CA ALA A 537 33.96 42.99 -96.99
C ALA A 537 35.16 42.59 -96.10
N GLY A 538 35.84 41.46 -96.39
CA GLY A 538 37.00 40.97 -95.63
C GLY A 538 36.74 39.60 -95.05
#